data_AF-A0A7Z2G9B3-F1
#
_entry.id   AF-A0A7Z2G9B3-F1
#
_cell.length_a   1.000
_cell.length_b   1.000
_cell.length_c   1.000
_cell.angle_alpha   90.00
_cell.angle_beta   90.00
_cell.angle_gamma   90.00
#
_symmetry.space_group_name_H-M   'P 1'
#
loop_
_entity.id
_entity.type
_entity.pdbx_description
1 polymer ?
#
loop_
_entity_poly.entity_id
_entity_poly.type
_entity_poly.pdbx_seq_one_letter_code
_entity_poly.pdbx_strand_id
1 'polypeptide(L)'
;MNDLKAFNQFHDWYLDTVHVSKESETLTLGLYLQERRALVSFIGINRCALQDFGLQNIVYRIEPLNPGSPQYETAQQILAKAQRWTDSHPSNIARLFSTCGAEVIVEFNSIEITMESADSGEISKAGT
;
A
#
# COMPACT_ATOMS: atom_id res chain seq x y z
N MET A 1 11.66 -3.69 5.62
CA MET A 1 11.68 -2.21 5.76
C MET A 1 12.70 -1.52 4.86
N ASN A 2 13.86 -2.14 4.58
CA ASN A 2 14.78 -1.67 3.52
C ASN A 2 14.19 -1.84 2.11
N ASP A 3 13.15 -2.65 1.97
CA ASP A 3 12.55 -3.04 0.69
C ASP A 3 11.87 -1.85 0.01
N LEU A 4 11.16 -0.98 0.76
CA LEU A 4 10.56 0.24 0.20
C LEU A 4 11.59 1.19 -0.41
N LYS A 5 12.78 1.29 0.18
CA LYS A 5 13.85 2.15 -0.36
C LYS A 5 14.39 1.62 -1.69
N ALA A 6 14.39 0.31 -1.90
CA ALA A 6 14.79 -0.29 -3.17
C ALA A 6 13.87 0.10 -4.34
N PHE A 7 12.63 0.52 -4.05
CA PHE A 7 11.66 1.00 -5.03
C PHE A 7 11.50 2.53 -5.04
N ASN A 8 12.44 3.28 -4.45
CA ASN A 8 12.32 4.73 -4.27
C ASN A 8 10.98 5.12 -3.60
N GLN A 9 10.55 4.32 -2.63
CA GLN A 9 9.28 4.49 -1.91
C GLN A 9 8.06 4.58 -2.85
N PHE A 10 8.16 4.03 -4.06
CA PHE A 10 7.14 4.08 -5.10
C PHE A 10 6.77 5.50 -5.57
N HIS A 11 7.70 6.46 -5.47
CA HIS A 11 7.49 7.80 -6.03
C HIS A 11 7.10 7.75 -7.52
N ASP A 12 6.05 8.49 -7.89
CA ASP A 12 5.41 8.53 -9.23
C ASP A 12 4.72 7.25 -9.70
N TRP A 13 4.63 6.21 -8.86
CA TRP A 13 3.81 5.05 -9.18
C TRP A 13 2.33 5.39 -9.01
N TYR A 14 1.49 4.71 -9.78
CA TYR A 14 0.04 4.83 -9.73
C TYR A 14 -0.53 3.73 -8.84
N LEU A 15 -1.46 4.08 -7.95
CA LEU A 15 -2.27 3.14 -7.19
C LEU A 15 -3.54 2.79 -7.96
N ASP A 16 -3.69 1.52 -8.35
CA ASP A 16 -4.88 1.03 -9.05
C ASP A 16 -5.70 0.01 -8.28
N THR A 17 -5.10 -0.64 -7.27
CA THR A 17 -5.72 -1.71 -6.52
C THR A 17 -5.58 -1.44 -5.03
N VAL A 18 -6.70 -1.52 -4.31
CA VAL A 18 -6.73 -1.57 -2.84
C VAL A 18 -7.54 -2.81 -2.48
N HIS A 19 -6.86 -3.85 -2.00
CA HIS A 19 -7.50 -5.11 -1.66
C HIS A 19 -7.32 -5.42 -0.17
N VAL A 20 -8.43 -5.68 0.52
CA VAL A 20 -8.44 -6.02 1.94
C VAL A 20 -8.94 -7.45 2.09
N SER A 21 -8.14 -8.33 2.68
CA SER A 21 -8.55 -9.69 3.07
C SER A 21 -8.56 -9.80 4.58
N LYS A 22 -9.72 -10.15 5.14
CA LYS A 22 -9.89 -10.36 6.57
C LYS A 22 -9.30 -11.68 7.02
N GLU A 23 -9.38 -12.71 6.17
CA GLU A 23 -8.92 -14.07 6.44
C GLU A 23 -7.40 -14.13 6.59
N SER A 24 -6.69 -13.36 5.76
CA SER A 24 -5.22 -13.23 5.82
C SER A 24 -4.74 -11.99 6.59
N GLU A 25 -5.67 -11.24 7.18
CA GLU A 25 -5.42 -9.98 7.88
C GLU A 25 -4.49 -9.02 7.10
N THR A 26 -4.74 -8.86 5.80
CA THR A 26 -3.81 -8.19 4.88
C THR A 26 -4.48 -7.08 4.08
N LEU A 27 -3.78 -5.95 3.94
CA LEU A 27 -4.08 -4.90 2.96
C LEU A 27 -3.02 -4.95 1.86
N THR A 28 -3.44 -5.18 0.62
CA THR A 28 -2.56 -5.17 -0.56
C THR A 28 -2.84 -3.95 -1.42
N LEU A 29 -1.79 -3.21 -1.75
CA LEU A 29 -1.81 -2.12 -2.71
C LEU A 29 -1.18 -2.60 -4.02
N GLY A 30 -1.93 -2.51 -5.11
CA GLY A 30 -1.42 -2.71 -6.47
C GLY A 30 -0.92 -1.39 -7.02
N LEU A 31 0.36 -1.38 -7.38
CA LEU A 31 1.06 -0.21 -7.87
C LEU A 31 1.65 -0.51 -9.25
N TYR A 32 1.66 0.48 -10.13
CA TYR A 32 2.37 0.37 -11.41
C TYR A 32 3.14 1.64 -11.79
N LEU A 33 4.20 1.46 -12.56
CA LEU A 33 4.95 2.52 -13.22
C LEU A 33 5.37 2.03 -14.61
N GLN A 34 4.74 2.58 -15.65
CA GLN A 34 4.85 2.06 -17.02
C GLN A 34 4.49 0.56 -17.02
N GLU A 35 5.36 -0.31 -17.57
CA GLU A 35 5.17 -1.77 -17.63
C GLU A 35 5.52 -2.49 -16.32
N ARG A 36 6.01 -1.77 -15.29
CA ARG A 36 6.38 -2.37 -14.01
C ARG A 36 5.18 -2.42 -13.10
N ARG A 37 4.94 -3.58 -12.48
CA ARG A 37 3.86 -3.78 -11.51
C ARG A 37 4.40 -4.39 -10.23
N ALA A 38 3.88 -3.90 -9.11
CA ALA A 38 4.27 -4.33 -7.78
C ALA A 38 3.05 -4.41 -6.87
N LEU A 39 3.08 -5.37 -5.96
CA LEU A 39 2.15 -5.49 -4.86
C LEU A 39 2.87 -5.12 -3.57
N VAL A 40 2.30 -4.19 -2.80
CA VAL A 40 2.75 -3.85 -1.45
C VAL A 40 1.71 -4.36 -0.46
N SER A 41 2.06 -5.40 0.27
CA SER A 41 1.17 -6.06 1.22
C SER A 41 1.55 -5.70 2.66
N PHE A 42 0.62 -5.10 3.38
CA PHE A 42 0.71 -4.87 4.81
C PHE A 42 0.06 -6.06 5.52
N ILE A 43 0.83 -6.80 6.31
CA ILE A 43 0.42 -8.06 6.94
C ILE A 43 0.07 -7.81 8.41
N GLY A 44 -0.96 -8.51 8.91
CA GLY A 44 -1.44 -8.37 10.28
C GLY A 44 -2.04 -7.00 10.54
N ILE A 45 -2.85 -6.51 9.60
CA ILE A 45 -3.49 -5.21 9.73
C ILE A 45 -4.59 -5.27 10.79
N ASN A 46 -4.82 -4.14 11.46
CA ASN A 46 -5.95 -4.01 12.37
C ASN A 46 -6.90 -2.87 12.00
N ARG A 47 -6.34 -1.77 11.50
CA ARG A 47 -7.08 -0.60 11.04
C ARG A 47 -6.44 -0.08 9.76
N CYS A 48 -7.28 0.39 8.85
CA CYS A 48 -6.84 1.17 7.72
C CYS A 48 -7.83 2.29 7.42
N ALA A 49 -7.36 3.33 6.76
CA ALA A 49 -8.16 4.40 6.22
C ALA A 49 -7.69 4.70 4.80
N LEU A 50 -8.65 4.86 3.88
CA LEU A 50 -8.45 5.34 2.53
C LEU A 50 -9.16 6.68 2.40
N GLN A 51 -8.45 7.70 1.94
CA GLN A 51 -8.97 9.05 1.75
C GLN A 51 -8.68 9.52 0.33
N ASP A 52 -9.55 10.41 -0.19
CA ASP A 52 -9.31 11.15 -1.44
C ASP A 52 -9.02 10.29 -2.69
N PHE A 53 -9.53 9.05 -2.72
CA PHE A 53 -9.38 8.16 -3.85
C PHE A 53 -10.03 8.76 -5.11
N GLY A 54 -9.24 8.96 -6.16
CA GLY A 54 -9.63 9.59 -7.40
C GLY A 54 -9.22 8.77 -8.62
N LEU A 55 -9.17 9.41 -9.79
CA LEU A 55 -8.84 8.71 -11.05
C LEU A 55 -7.33 8.53 -11.27
N GLN A 56 -6.48 9.41 -10.72
CA GLN A 56 -5.03 9.38 -11.01
C GLN A 56 -4.18 8.74 -9.90
N ASN A 57 -4.56 8.84 -8.62
CA ASN A 57 -3.89 8.21 -7.46
C ASN A 57 -2.36 8.01 -7.59
N ILE A 58 -1.62 9.12 -7.73
CA ILE A 58 -0.17 9.12 -7.91
C ILE A 58 0.50 9.16 -6.55
N VAL A 59 1.38 8.20 -6.30
CA VAL A 59 2.14 8.07 -5.06
C VAL A 59 3.25 9.10 -5.01
N TYR A 60 3.27 9.92 -3.95
CA TYR A 60 4.43 10.73 -3.60
C TYR A 60 5.47 9.88 -2.87
N ARG A 61 5.06 9.11 -1.85
CA ARG A 61 5.90 8.08 -1.22
C ARG A 61 5.07 7.17 -0.31
N ILE A 62 5.56 5.95 -0.11
CA ILE A 62 5.07 5.03 0.93
C ILE A 62 6.15 4.91 2.02
N GLU A 63 5.78 5.18 3.27
CA GLU A 63 6.71 5.03 4.39
C GLU A 63 6.05 4.61 5.70
N PRO A 64 6.74 3.80 6.51
CA PRO A 64 6.42 3.66 7.92
C PRO A 64 6.68 4.97 8.66
N LEU A 65 5.79 5.30 9.58
CA LEU A 65 5.85 6.52 10.38
C LEU A 65 6.56 6.25 11.71
N ASN A 66 7.41 7.18 12.12
CA ASN A 66 8.11 7.09 13.40
C ASN A 66 7.15 7.46 14.54
N PRO A 67 7.01 6.61 15.58
CA PRO A 67 6.23 6.95 16.78
C PRO A 67 6.67 8.30 17.37
N GLY A 68 5.68 9.13 17.74
CA GLY A 68 5.92 10.47 18.29
C GLY A 68 6.25 11.56 17.25
N SER A 69 6.28 11.24 15.96
CA SER A 69 6.32 12.27 14.92
C SER A 69 4.94 12.92 14.72
N PRO A 70 4.85 14.19 14.29
CA PRO A 70 3.58 14.84 14.00
C PRO A 70 2.73 14.06 12.97
N GLN A 71 3.37 13.42 12.00
CA GLN A 71 2.69 12.59 11.00
C GLN A 71 2.11 11.32 11.61
N TYR A 72 2.82 10.69 12.55
CA TYR A 72 2.33 9.53 13.28
C TYR A 72 1.12 9.87 14.15
N GLU A 73 1.17 10.98 14.89
CA GLU A 73 0.03 11.44 15.71
C GLU A 73 -1.20 11.74 14.85
N THR A 74 -1.01 12.43 13.72
CA THR A 74 -2.08 12.69 12.75
C THR A 74 -2.67 11.38 12.23
N ALA A 75 -1.82 10.41 11.87
CA ALA A 75 -2.27 9.09 11.40
C ALA A 75 -3.06 8.34 12.48
N GLN A 76 -2.64 8.39 13.74
CA GLN A 76 -3.38 7.80 14.85
C GLN A 76 -4.78 8.41 15.01
N GLN A 77 -4.91 9.74 14.90
CA GLN A 77 -6.21 10.42 14.98
C GLN A 77 -7.15 10.01 13.83
N ILE A 78 -6.62 9.80 12.63
CA ILE A 78 -7.39 9.32 11.49
C ILE A 78 -7.84 7.87 11.74
N LEU A 79 -6.92 6.99 12.13
CA LEU A 79 -7.23 5.59 12.43
C LEU A 79 -8.13 5.40 13.65
N ALA A 80 -8.16 6.34 14.60
CA ALA A 80 -9.09 6.31 15.72
C ALA A 80 -10.57 6.33 15.29
N LYS A 81 -10.85 6.80 14.07
CA LYS A 81 -12.20 6.80 13.48
C LYS A 81 -12.50 5.55 12.65
N ALA A 82 -11.49 4.76 12.32
CA ALA A 82 -11.64 3.54 11.54
C ALA A 82 -12.12 2.37 12.41
N GLN A 83 -12.87 1.45 11.80
CA GLN A 83 -13.26 0.22 12.48
C GLN A 83 -12.03 -0.65 12.74
N ARG A 84 -11.96 -1.16 13.96
CA ARG A 84 -10.93 -2.09 14.41
C ARG A 84 -11.38 -3.53 14.14
N TRP A 85 -10.48 -4.39 13.67
CA TRP A 85 -10.76 -5.82 13.49
C TRP A 85 -10.62 -6.62 14.77
N THR A 86 -9.57 -6.35 15.56
CA THR A 86 -9.26 -7.06 16.80
C THR A 86 -8.75 -6.09 17.86
N ASP A 87 -8.84 -6.46 19.14
CA ASP A 87 -8.28 -5.65 20.24
C ASP A 87 -6.74 -5.65 20.28
N SER A 88 -6.08 -6.40 19.40
CA SER A 88 -4.63 -6.36 19.26
C SER A 88 -4.18 -4.99 18.74
N HIS A 89 -2.97 -4.58 19.10
CA HIS A 89 -2.40 -3.32 18.64
C HIS A 89 -1.16 -3.63 17.81
N PRO A 90 -1.25 -3.56 16.47
CA PRO A 90 -0.06 -3.66 15.62
C PRO A 90 0.96 -2.59 16.02
N SER A 91 2.23 -2.92 15.88
CA SER A 91 3.32 -2.06 16.35
C SER A 91 3.64 -0.89 15.42
N ASN A 92 3.20 -0.96 14.15
CA ASN A 92 3.61 -0.04 13.11
C ASN A 92 2.42 0.67 12.46
N ILE A 93 2.66 1.92 12.04
CA ILE A 93 1.76 2.69 11.17
C ILE A 93 2.55 3.07 9.93
N ALA A 94 1.95 2.91 8.75
CA ALA A 94 2.50 3.37 7.50
C ALA A 94 1.49 4.26 6.79
N ARG A 95 2.03 5.14 5.95
CA ARG A 95 1.23 6.00 5.09
C ARG A 95 1.75 5.96 3.67
N LEU A 96 0.81 5.87 2.74
CA LEU A 96 0.97 6.28 1.36
C LEU A 96 0.56 7.76 1.29
N PHE A 97 1.53 8.61 1.02
CA PHE A 97 1.31 10.01 0.70
C PHE A 97 1.10 10.14 -0.80
N SER A 98 0.10 10.89 -1.22
CA SER A 98 -0.17 11.13 -2.64
C SER A 98 0.45 12.44 -3.11
N THR A 99 0.91 12.42 -4.37
CA THR A 99 1.08 13.65 -5.16
C THR A 99 -0.30 14.13 -5.61
N CYS A 100 -1.19 13.19 -5.95
CA CYS A 100 -2.58 13.45 -6.31
C CYS A 100 -3.45 12.22 -6.01
N GLY A 101 -4.62 12.42 -5.42
CA GLY A 101 -5.59 11.36 -5.17
C GLY A 101 -5.33 10.61 -3.86
N ALA A 102 -5.44 9.28 -3.91
CA ALA A 102 -5.56 8.42 -2.73
C ALA A 102 -4.45 8.58 -1.69
N GLU A 103 -4.84 8.83 -0.44
CA GLU A 103 -3.98 8.61 0.72
C GLU A 103 -4.41 7.34 1.46
N VAL A 104 -3.44 6.53 1.86
CA VAL A 104 -3.68 5.29 2.62
C VAL A 104 -2.93 5.35 3.92
N ILE A 105 -3.61 5.08 5.03
CA ILE A 105 -3.01 4.95 6.36
C ILE A 105 -3.36 3.57 6.89
N VAL A 106 -2.37 2.83 7.38
CA VAL A 106 -2.56 1.45 7.82
C VAL A 106 -1.77 1.16 9.09
N GLU A 107 -2.42 0.49 10.04
CA GLU A 107 -1.80 -0.19 11.17
C GLU A 107 -1.50 -1.63 10.79
N PHE A 108 -0.26 -2.08 10.98
CA PHE A 108 0.22 -3.37 10.48
C PHE A 108 1.40 -3.93 11.30
N ASN A 109 1.74 -5.20 11.06
CA ASN A 109 2.89 -5.87 11.69
C ASN A 109 4.12 -5.86 10.79
N SER A 110 3.99 -6.30 9.53
CA SER A 110 5.09 -6.34 8.55
C SER A 110 4.65 -5.90 7.14
N ILE A 111 5.62 -5.62 6.27
CA ILE A 111 5.41 -5.26 4.86
C ILE A 111 6.12 -6.29 4.00
N GLU A 112 5.42 -6.77 2.97
CA GLU A 112 5.96 -7.60 1.90
C GLU A 112 5.79 -6.89 0.55
N ILE A 113 6.78 -7.03 -0.33
CA ILE A 113 6.74 -6.43 -1.67
C ILE A 113 7.05 -7.51 -2.70
N THR A 114 6.14 -7.66 -3.67
CA THR A 114 6.31 -8.60 -4.79
C THR A 114 6.24 -7.84 -6.10
N MET A 115 7.19 -8.11 -6.99
CA MET A 115 7.11 -7.63 -8.38
C MET A 115 6.33 -8.65 -9.20
N GLU A 116 5.32 -8.18 -9.94
CA GLU A 116 4.69 -9.01 -10.94
C GLU A 116 5.60 -9.02 -12.17
N SER A 117 6.08 -10.20 -12.56
CA SER A 117 6.70 -10.38 -13.87
C SER A 117 5.63 -10.14 -14.92
N ALA A 118 5.91 -9.28 -15.91
CA ALA A 118 5.08 -9.18 -17.09
C ALA A 118 4.99 -10.59 -17.70
N ASP A 119 3.83 -11.22 -17.59
CA ASP A 119 3.57 -12.48 -18.25
C ASP A 119 3.66 -12.17 -19.75
N SER A 120 4.76 -12.59 -20.38
CA SER A 120 4.94 -12.51 -21.82
C SER A 120 3.95 -13.50 -22.43
N GLY A 121 2.71 -13.05 -22.59
CA GLY A 121 1.69 -13.74 -23.35
C GLY A 121 2.16 -13.86 -24.80
N GLU A 122 2.93 -14.91 -25.10
CA GLU A 122 3.10 -15.39 -26.46
C GLU A 122 1.73 -15.89 -26.93
N ILE A 123 1.00 -14.98 -27.58
CA ILE A 123 -0.02 -15.36 -28.54
C ILE A 123 0.73 -16.02 -29.70
N SER A 124 0.86 -17.35 -29.66
CA SER A 124 1.17 -18.13 -30.85
C SER A 124 -0.03 -18.05 -31.80
N LYS A 125 -0.06 -16.99 -32.61
CA LYS A 125 -0.84 -16.96 -33.84
C LYS A 125 -0.06 -17.62 -34.97
N ALA A 126 -0.68 -18.67 -35.50
CA ALA A 126 -0.69 -19.10 -36.89
C ALA A 126 0.51 -19.88 -37.45
N GLY A 127 0.18 -21.02 -38.09
CA GLY A 127 0.73 -21.36 -39.41
C GLY A 127 1.29 -22.78 -39.51
N THR A 128 0.55 -23.69 -40.16
CA THR A 128 1.02 -25.05 -40.49
C THR A 128 -0.07 -26.10 -40.36
#